data_AF-A0A6G1BGW1-F1
#
_entry.id   AF-A0A6G1BGW1-F1
#
_cell.length_a   1.000
_cell.length_b   1.000
_cell.length_c   1.000
_cell.angle_alpha   90.00
_cell.angle_beta   90.00
_cell.angle_gamma   90.00
#
_symmetry.space_group_name_H-M   'P 1'
#
loop_
_entity.id
_entity.type
_entity.pdbx_description
1 polymer ?
#
loop_
_entity_poly.entity_id
_entity_poly.type
_entity_poly.pdbx_seq_one_letter_code
_entity_poly.pdbx_strand_id
1 'polypeptide(L)'
;QGKMRCMLAFCFLGHFSTCVERTVRGIEGGTLITSCEYGTGWESYRKWWCRGKNWNSCKILVKTTGSEKLVKKGRASIQENRSRRTFTVTLEDLRRDDTDIYWCGIERTGNDLGYKFSVVVDP
;
A
#
# COMPACT_ATOMS: atom_id res chain seq x y z
N GLN A 1 8.52 -7.50 -7.25
CA GLN A 1 7.86 -8.69 -6.67
C GLN A 1 6.92 -8.20 -5.58
N GLY A 2 5.68 -7.89 -5.95
CA GLY A 2 4.64 -7.55 -4.98
C GLY A 2 4.22 -8.82 -4.25
N LYS A 3 4.03 -8.75 -2.93
CA LYS A 3 3.59 -9.90 -2.12
C LYS A 3 2.12 -10.24 -2.47
N MET A 4 1.93 -10.93 -3.58
CA MET A 4 0.73 -11.68 -3.92
C MET A 4 0.73 -12.92 -3.03
N ARG A 5 -0.25 -13.04 -2.14
CA ARG A 5 -0.36 -14.21 -1.25
C ARG A 5 -1.21 -15.25 -1.98
N CYS A 6 -0.58 -16.03 -2.85
CA CYS A 6 -1.24 -17.14 -3.54
C CYS A 6 -1.44 -18.28 -2.56
N MET A 7 -2.68 -18.72 -2.36
CA MET A 7 -2.97 -19.92 -1.59
C MET A 7 -3.01 -21.10 -2.58
N LEU A 8 -2.23 -22.14 -2.30
CA LEU A 8 -2.27 -23.38 -3.06
C LEU A 8 -3.48 -24.19 -2.60
N ALA A 9 -4.49 -24.34 -3.47
CA ALA A 9 -5.60 -25.24 -3.22
C ALA A 9 -5.32 -26.57 -3.95
N PHE A 10 -5.04 -27.63 -3.19
CA PHE A 10 -4.97 -28.99 -3.72
C PHE A 10 -6.40 -29.53 -3.86
N CYS A 11 -6.95 -29.50 -5.08
CA CYS A 11 -8.11 -30.31 -5.45
C CYS A 11 -7.63 -31.52 -6.26
N PHE A 12 -8.27 -32.68 -6.10
CA PHE A 12 -7.93 -33.97 -6.72
C PHE A 12 -7.93 -33.99 -8.27
N LEU A 13 -8.05 -32.84 -8.95
CA LEU A 13 -8.10 -32.68 -10.40
C LEU A 13 -7.11 -31.63 -10.97
N GLY A 14 -6.22 -31.03 -10.15
CA GLY A 14 -5.20 -30.11 -10.66
C GLY A 14 -4.82 -28.99 -9.70
N HIS A 15 -3.71 -28.32 -10.02
CA HIS A 15 -3.14 -27.24 -9.22
C HIS A 15 -3.72 -25.89 -9.66
N PHE A 16 -4.69 -25.35 -8.93
CA PHE A 16 -5.22 -24.01 -9.17
C PHE A 16 -4.53 -22.99 -8.26
N SER A 17 -3.83 -22.01 -8.85
CA SER A 17 -3.26 -20.87 -8.12
C SER A 17 -4.28 -19.74 -8.10
N THR A 18 -4.94 -19.51 -6.97
CA THR A 18 -5.83 -18.35 -6.81
C THR A 18 -5.03 -17.18 -6.25
N CYS A 19 -5.01 -16.08 -7.00
CA CYS A 19 -4.36 -14.83 -6.59
C CYS A 19 -5.43 -13.92 -5.98
N VAL A 20 -5.44 -13.77 -4.65
CA VAL A 20 -6.35 -12.82 -3.99
C VAL A 20 -5.69 -11.45 -3.93
N GLU A 21 -6.27 -10.48 -4.63
CA GLU A 21 -5.88 -9.08 -4.52
C GLU A 21 -6.26 -8.56 -3.13
N ARG A 22 -5.28 -8.01 -2.38
CA ARG A 22 -5.52 -7.48 -1.04
C ARG A 22 -6.53 -6.34 -1.14
N THR A 23 -7.59 -6.42 -0.32
CA THR A 23 -8.59 -5.35 -0.18
C THR A 23 -8.61 -4.88 1.28
N VAL A 24 -8.61 -3.57 1.48
CA VAL A 24 -8.73 -2.92 2.78
C VAL A 24 -10.03 -2.12 2.79
N ARG A 25 -10.86 -2.34 3.82
CA ARG A 25 -12.14 -1.66 3.98
C ARG A 25 -12.04 -0.60 5.07
N GLY A 26 -12.76 0.50 4.88
CA GLY A 26 -12.97 1.53 5.89
C GLY A 26 -14.41 2.03 5.83
N ILE A 27 -14.85 2.76 6.85
CA ILE A 27 -16.19 3.36 6.91
C ILE A 27 -16.09 4.85 6.62
N GLU A 28 -17.06 5.42 5.92
CA GLU A 28 -17.17 6.86 5.67
C GLU A 28 -17.07 7.67 6.98
N GLY A 29 -16.33 8.78 6.95
CA GLY A 29 -15.95 9.59 8.12
C GLY A 29 -14.89 8.96 9.04
N GLY A 30 -14.56 7.68 8.83
CA GLY A 30 -13.58 6.93 9.62
C GLY A 30 -12.13 7.21 9.25
N THR A 31 -11.23 6.41 9.82
CA THR A 31 -9.79 6.43 9.50
C THR A 31 -9.35 5.04 9.04
N LEU A 32 -8.72 4.97 7.86
CA LEU A 32 -8.10 3.75 7.35
C LEU A 32 -6.63 3.72 7.75
N ILE A 33 -6.19 2.62 8.35
CA ILE A 33 -4.79 2.37 8.68
C ILE A 33 -4.39 1.04 8.03
N THR A 34 -3.31 1.06 7.25
CA THR A 34 -2.79 -0.16 6.65
C THR A 34 -1.27 -0.11 6.57
N SER A 35 -0.64 -1.28 6.63
CA SER A 35 0.82 -1.40 6.56
C SER A 35 1.28 -1.98 5.22
N CYS A 36 2.37 -1.41 4.73
CA CYS A 36 3.12 -1.84 3.57
C CYS A 36 4.43 -2.51 4.01
N GLU A 37 4.67 -3.73 3.58
CA GLU A 37 5.88 -4.50 3.90
C GLU A 37 6.91 -4.39 2.78
N TYR A 38 8.20 -4.40 3.12
CA TYR A 38 9.29 -4.41 2.16
C TYR A 38 10.42 -5.38 2.56
N GLY A 39 11.27 -5.72 1.58
CA GLY A 39 12.41 -6.63 1.79
C GLY A 39 13.61 -5.95 2.47
N THR A 40 14.61 -6.74 2.84
CA THR A 40 15.88 -6.19 3.33
C THR A 40 16.59 -5.34 2.27
N GLY A 41 17.32 -4.31 2.71
CA GLY A 41 18.10 -3.44 1.84
C GLY A 41 17.34 -2.21 1.32
N TRP A 42 16.06 -2.07 1.66
CA TRP A 42 15.24 -0.92 1.26
C TRP A 42 15.04 0.10 2.39
N GLU A 43 15.61 -0.09 3.58
CA GLU A 43 15.36 0.70 4.78
C GLU A 43 15.68 2.20 4.58
N SER A 44 16.76 2.54 3.88
CA SER A 44 17.16 3.94 3.64
C SER A 44 16.40 4.63 2.50
N TYR A 45 15.63 3.88 1.71
CA TYR A 45 14.95 4.41 0.53
C TYR A 45 13.66 5.14 0.89
N ARG A 46 13.28 6.15 0.11
CA ARG A 46 12.02 6.87 0.35
C ARG A 46 10.84 5.96 0.04
N LYS A 47 9.83 5.99 0.89
CA LYS A 47 8.58 5.26 0.74
C LYS A 47 7.48 6.23 0.35
N TRP A 48 6.56 5.82 -0.49
CA TRP A 48 5.46 6.67 -0.92
C TRP A 48 4.16 5.89 -1.00
N TRP A 49 3.06 6.63 -0.86
CA TRP A 49 1.71 6.11 -0.98
C TRP A 49 0.98 6.87 -2.08
N CYS A 50 0.39 6.12 -3.01
CA CYS A 50 -0.16 6.68 -4.25
C CYS A 50 -1.53 6.11 -4.55
N ARG A 51 -2.38 6.92 -5.16
CA ARG A 51 -3.75 6.59 -5.48
C ARG A 51 -3.99 6.61 -6.98
N GLY A 52 -4.65 5.58 -7.50
CA GLY A 52 -5.07 5.47 -8.89
C GLY A 52 -4.65 4.14 -9.51
N LYS A 53 -5.47 3.65 -10.44
CA LYS A 53 -5.29 2.35 -11.11
C LYS A 53 -3.97 2.20 -11.86
N ASN A 54 -3.46 3.27 -12.47
CA ASN A 54 -2.28 3.24 -13.33
C ASN A 54 -1.02 3.61 -12.55
N TRP A 55 -0.06 2.69 -12.42
CA TRP A 55 1.19 2.89 -11.66
C TRP A 55 1.98 4.13 -12.10
N ASN A 56 2.14 4.34 -13.40
CA ASN A 56 2.96 5.43 -13.96
C ASN A 56 2.34 6.83 -13.78
N SER A 57 1.03 6.91 -13.49
CA SER A 57 0.30 8.19 -13.41
C SER A 57 -0.57 8.30 -12.16
N CYS A 58 -0.36 7.43 -11.17
CA CYS A 58 -1.07 7.52 -9.91
C CYS A 58 -0.71 8.84 -9.20
N LYS A 59 -1.64 9.37 -8.42
CA LYS A 59 -1.45 10.59 -7.62
C LYS A 59 -0.73 10.24 -6.32
N ILE A 60 0.51 10.69 -6.16
CA ILE A 60 1.25 10.53 -4.90
C ILE A 60 0.56 11.36 -3.81
N LEU A 61 0.03 10.67 -2.80
CA LEU A 61 -0.65 11.29 -1.67
C LEU A 61 0.36 11.80 -0.64
N VAL A 62 1.35 10.97 -0.29
CA VAL A 62 2.37 11.29 0.70
C VAL A 62 3.64 10.46 0.47
N LYS A 63 4.80 10.98 0.88
CA LYS A 63 6.12 10.36 0.70
C LYS A 63 7.01 10.66 1.91
N THR A 64 7.80 9.70 2.34
CA THR A 64 8.78 9.89 3.42
C THR A 64 9.98 10.69 2.93
N THR A 65 10.72 11.29 3.86
CA THR A 65 11.98 11.98 3.58
C THR A 65 13.18 11.03 3.50
N GLY A 66 12.97 9.71 3.64
CA GLY A 66 14.06 8.73 3.80
C GLY A 66 14.46 8.55 5.28
N SER A 67 13.56 8.85 6.21
CA SER A 67 13.69 8.65 7.65
C SER A 67 12.39 8.09 8.23
N GLU A 68 12.42 7.65 9.49
CA GLU A 68 11.26 7.09 10.21
C GLU A 68 10.31 8.14 10.79
N LYS A 69 10.52 9.43 10.46
CA LYS A 69 9.61 10.50 10.87
C LYS A 69 8.27 10.36 10.16
N LEU A 70 7.19 10.57 10.91
CA LEU A 70 5.84 10.70 10.35
C LEU A 70 5.82 11.88 9.38
N VAL A 71 5.34 11.65 8.15
CA VAL A 71 5.06 12.69 7.18
C VAL A 71 3.56 12.71 6.90
N LYS A 72 2.93 13.88 6.96
CA LYS A 72 1.49 14.07 6.71
C LYS A 72 1.28 15.11 5.61
N LYS A 73 0.36 14.83 4.69
CA LYS A 73 -0.07 15.74 3.63
C LYS A 73 -1.58 15.64 3.46
N GLY A 74 -2.30 16.70 3.84
CA GLY A 74 -3.77 16.66 3.92
C GLY A 74 -4.26 15.57 4.87
N ARG A 75 -5.17 14.72 4.40
CA ARG A 75 -5.73 13.59 5.16
C ARG A 75 -4.82 12.37 5.21
N ALA A 76 -3.78 12.32 4.38
CA ALA A 76 -2.90 11.15 4.26
C ALA A 76 -1.63 11.32 5.10
N SER A 77 -1.20 10.26 5.79
CA SER A 77 0.09 10.21 6.47
C SER A 77 0.83 8.90 6.23
N ILE A 78 2.15 8.93 6.39
CA ILE A 78 3.05 7.79 6.22
C ILE A 78 4.13 7.82 7.30
N GLN A 79 4.38 6.65 7.91
CA GLN A 79 5.44 6.48 8.90
C GLN A 79 6.14 5.14 8.69
N GLU A 80 7.46 5.15 8.66
CA GLU A 80 8.26 3.93 8.51
C GLU A 80 8.65 3.36 9.88
N ASN A 81 8.72 2.03 9.95
CA ASN A 81 9.33 1.26 11.00
C ASN A 81 10.34 0.28 10.35
N ARG A 82 11.63 0.63 10.41
CA ARG A 82 12.72 -0.08 9.73
C ARG A 82 13.02 -1.42 10.36
N SER A 83 12.92 -1.54 11.69
CA SER A 83 13.16 -2.81 12.39
C SER A 83 12.17 -3.89 11.96
N ARG A 84 10.92 -3.49 11.66
CA ARG A 84 9.86 -4.36 11.13
C ARG A 84 9.82 -4.44 9.61
N ARG A 85 10.61 -3.62 8.90
CA ARG A 85 10.58 -3.45 7.43
C ARG A 85 9.17 -3.19 6.92
N THR A 86 8.49 -2.27 7.59
CA THR A 86 7.14 -1.84 7.25
C THR A 86 7.03 -0.34 7.24
N PHE A 87 6.15 0.22 6.42
CA PHE A 87 5.66 1.57 6.61
C PHE A 87 4.14 1.55 6.70
N THR A 88 3.61 2.29 7.66
CA THR A 88 2.17 2.44 7.87
C THR A 88 1.69 3.67 7.12
N VAL A 89 0.60 3.51 6.39
CA VAL A 89 -0.12 4.60 5.73
C VAL A 89 -1.48 4.76 6.38
N THR A 90 -1.86 6.01 6.61
CA THR A 90 -3.13 6.38 7.24
C THR A 90 -3.87 7.35 6.34
N LEU A 91 -5.19 7.17 6.20
CA LEU A 91 -6.09 8.13 5.57
C LEU A 91 -7.24 8.43 6.52
N GLU A 92 -7.25 9.66 7.02
CA GLU A 92 -8.27 10.20 7.92
C GLU A 92 -9.46 10.75 7.12
N ASP A 93 -10.59 10.96 7.81
CA ASP A 93 -11.82 11.54 7.22
C ASP A 93 -12.15 10.86 5.88
N LEU A 94 -12.31 9.53 5.92
CA LEU A 94 -12.58 8.74 4.73
C LEU A 94 -13.86 9.22 4.05
N ARG A 95 -13.83 9.27 2.74
CA ARG A 95 -14.98 9.66 1.92
C ARG A 95 -15.30 8.51 0.97
N ARG A 96 -16.56 8.36 0.54
CA ARG A 96 -16.91 7.33 -0.46
C ARG A 96 -16.05 7.39 -1.72
N ASP A 97 -15.70 8.60 -2.14
CA ASP A 97 -14.83 8.85 -3.29
C ASP A 97 -13.36 8.46 -3.04
N ASP A 98 -12.96 8.01 -1.84
CA ASP A 98 -11.65 7.38 -1.59
C ASP A 98 -11.59 5.90 -1.99
N THR A 99 -12.69 5.30 -2.43
CA THR A 99 -12.68 3.95 -3.02
C THR A 99 -11.88 3.95 -4.32
N ASP A 100 -10.73 3.28 -4.34
CA ASP A 100 -9.81 3.24 -5.47
C ASP A 100 -8.74 2.14 -5.30
N ILE A 101 -7.86 2.01 -6.28
CA ILE A 101 -6.61 1.26 -6.17
C ILE A 101 -5.52 2.15 -5.61
N TYR A 102 -4.78 1.63 -4.64
CA TYR A 102 -3.67 2.31 -3.99
C TYR A 102 -2.39 1.49 -4.12
N TRP A 103 -1.26 2.19 -4.10
CA TRP A 103 0.06 1.58 -4.24
C TRP A 103 0.97 1.93 -3.08
N CYS A 104 1.59 0.91 -2.50
CA CYS A 104 2.79 1.04 -1.68
C CYS A 104 3.99 1.14 -2.63
N GLY A 105 4.76 2.23 -2.56
CA GLY A 105 5.91 2.45 -3.42
C GLY A 105 7.22 2.70 -2.67
N ILE A 106 8.32 2.31 -3.28
CA ILE A 106 9.70 2.52 -2.84
C ILE A 106 10.43 3.20 -4.00
N GLU A 107 10.87 4.43 -3.76
CA GLU A 107 11.65 5.19 -4.74
C GLU A 107 13.05 4.59 -4.87
N ARG A 108 13.51 4.31 -6.10
CA ARG A 108 14.90 3.92 -6.36
C ARG A 108 15.35 4.44 -7.73
N THR A 109 16.65 4.37 -8.01
CA THR A 109 17.17 4.68 -9.35
C THR A 109 16.54 3.74 -10.39
N GLY A 110 15.99 4.32 -11.45
CA GLY A 110 15.26 3.59 -12.50
C GLY A 110 13.78 3.41 -12.16
N ASN A 111 13.27 2.18 -12.29
CA ASN A 111 11.86 1.87 -12.03
C ASN A 111 11.62 1.60 -10.55
N ASP A 112 10.77 2.39 -9.91
CA ASP A 112 10.32 2.19 -8.54
C ASP A 112 9.75 0.79 -8.29
N LEU A 113 9.82 0.34 -7.04
CA LEU A 113 9.24 -0.92 -6.59
C LEU A 113 7.93 -0.66 -5.87
N GLY A 114 6.94 -1.50 -6.11
CA GLY A 114 5.71 -1.41 -5.36
C GLY A 114 4.74 -2.53 -5.64
N TYR A 115 3.63 -2.47 -4.94
CA TYR A 115 2.48 -3.34 -5.15
C TYR A 115 1.20 -2.61 -4.77
N LYS A 116 0.10 -3.05 -5.35
CA LYS A 116 -1.21 -2.46 -5.17
C LYS A 116 -2.10 -3.24 -4.22
N PHE A 117 -3.09 -2.55 -3.70
CA PHE A 117 -4.24 -3.09 -3.00
C PHE A 117 -5.46 -2.18 -3.26
N SER A 118 -6.65 -2.75 -3.16
CA SER A 118 -7.90 -2.01 -3.28
C SER A 118 -8.29 -1.42 -1.92
N VAL A 119 -8.74 -0.17 -1.94
CA VAL A 119 -9.42 0.46 -0.81
C VAL A 119 -10.90 0.56 -1.17
N VAL A 120 -11.76 0.13 -0.25
CA VAL A 120 -13.21 0.26 -0.36
C VAL A 120 -13.72 1.00 0.87
N VAL A 121 -14.49 2.06 0.64
CA VAL A 121 -15.14 2.83 1.70
C VAL A 121 -16.61 2.48 1.72
N ASP A 122 -17.03 1.81 2.78
CA ASP A 122 -18.41 1.45 3.03
C ASP A 122 -19.16 2.65 3.68
N PRO A 123 -20.49 2.77 3.49
CA PRO A 123 -21.34 3.79 4.12
C PRO A 123 -21.27 3.86 5.65
#